data_AF-A0A9D6X8X4-F1
#
_entry.id   AF-A0A9D6X8X4-F1
#
_cell.length_a   1.000
_cell.length_b   1.000
_cell.length_c   1.000
_cell.angle_alpha   90.00
_cell.angle_beta   90.00
_cell.angle_gamma   90.00
#
_symmetry.space_group_name_H-M   'P 1'
#
loop_
_entity.id
_entity.type
_entity.pdbx_description
1 polymer ?
#
loop_
_entity_poly.entity_id
_entity_poly.type
_entity_poly.pdbx_seq_one_letter_code
_entity_poly.pdbx_strand_id
1 'polypeptide(L)' 'YQWLATDIRFPLKLAKKDGSWIVEYRHVKLRPTSDFLFQLPLNFQPLEEFDQGTDKKSPHQAM' A
#
# COMPACT_ATOMS: atom_id res chain seq x y z
N TYR A 1 -16.01 -4.29 -4.64
CA TYR A 1 -16.60 -5.42 -3.92
C TYR A 1 -15.52 -6.15 -3.16
N GLN A 2 -15.87 -6.73 -2.00
CA GLN A 2 -14.96 -7.49 -1.17
C GLN A 2 -15.63 -8.77 -0.70
N TRP A 3 -14.87 -9.85 -0.63
CA TRP A 3 -15.30 -11.11 -0.06
C TRP A 3 -14.43 -11.41 1.16
N LEU A 4 -15.06 -11.39 2.33
CA LEU A 4 -14.39 -11.58 3.61
C LEU A 4 -14.48 -13.04 4.04
N ALA A 5 -13.36 -13.59 4.50
CA ALA A 5 -13.34 -14.86 5.21
C ALA A 5 -14.01 -14.67 6.59
N THR A 6 -14.98 -15.53 6.92
CA THR A 6 -15.79 -15.39 8.13
C THR A 6 -15.03 -15.76 9.41
N ASP A 7 -14.01 -16.60 9.29
CA ASP A 7 -13.17 -17.13 10.37
C ASP A 7 -12.07 -16.15 10.78
N ILE A 8 -11.33 -15.59 9.82
CA ILE A 8 -10.17 -14.72 10.07
C ILE A 8 -10.42 -13.24 9.80
N ARG A 9 -11.64 -12.87 9.35
CA ARG A 9 -12.05 -11.48 9.06
C ARG A 9 -11.09 -10.76 8.09
N PHE A 10 -10.57 -11.50 7.11
CA PHE A 10 -9.62 -11.02 6.11
C PHE A 10 -10.23 -11.06 4.71
N PRO A 11 -10.01 -10.03 3.85
CA PRO A 11 -10.52 -10.04 2.48
C PRO A 11 -9.73 -11.00 1.59
N LEU A 12 -10.36 -12.08 1.13
CA LEU A 12 -9.75 -13.03 0.22
C LEU A 12 -9.84 -12.59 -1.24
N LYS A 13 -10.83 -11.76 -1.57
CA LYS A 13 -11.00 -11.24 -2.93
C LYS A 13 -11.44 -9.79 -2.90
N LEU A 14 -10.88 -9.02 -3.82
CA LEU A 14 -11.18 -7.62 -4.04
C LEU A 14 -11.44 -7.40 -5.54
N ALA A 15 -12.47 -6.65 -5.86
CA ALA A 15 -12.78 -6.27 -7.25
C ALA A 15 -13.19 -4.80 -7.29
N LYS A 16 -12.61 -4.02 -8.23
CA LYS A 16 -13.07 -2.65 -8.46
C LYS A 16 -14.48 -2.68 -9.03
N LYS A 17 -15.30 -1.69 -8.67
CA LYS A 17 -16.71 -1.62 -9.08
C LYS A 17 -16.87 -1.57 -10.60
N ASP A 18 -15.92 -0.93 -11.29
CA ASP A 18 -15.87 -0.81 -12.75
C ASP A 18 -15.29 -2.05 -13.45
N GLY A 19 -14.90 -3.09 -12.70
CA GLY A 19 -14.35 -4.34 -13.25
C GLY A 19 -12.92 -4.24 -13.78
N SER A 20 -12.26 -3.08 -13.70
CA SER A 20 -10.92 -2.87 -14.28
C SER A 20 -9.81 -3.70 -13.62
N TRP A 21 -10.03 -4.17 -12.38
CA TRP A 21 -9.12 -5.11 -11.74
C TRP A 21 -9.82 -6.01 -10.72
N ILE A 22 -9.21 -7.18 -10.54
CA ILE A 22 -9.57 -8.18 -9.51
C ILE A 22 -8.27 -8.73 -8.90
N VAL A 23 -8.24 -8.87 -7.58
CA VAL A 23 -7.15 -9.51 -6.82
C VAL A 23 -7.73 -10.61 -5.95
N GLU A 24 -7.06 -11.76 -5.91
CA GLU A 24 -7.45 -12.93 -5.11
C GLU A 24 -6.24 -13.45 -4.31
N TYR A 25 -6.39 -13.51 -3.00
CA TYR A 25 -5.39 -14.04 -2.07
C TYR A 25 -5.64 -15.53 -1.82
N ARG A 26 -4.61 -16.35 -1.99
CA ARG A 26 -4.66 -17.81 -1.77
C ARG A 26 -3.66 -18.22 -0.69
N HIS A 27 -4.02 -19.26 0.06
CA HIS A 27 -3.19 -19.83 1.14
C HIS A 27 -2.76 -18.80 2.19
N VAL A 28 -3.67 -17.90 2.58
CA VAL A 28 -3.41 -16.86 3.59
C VAL A 28 -3.08 -17.50 4.94
N LYS A 29 -1.99 -17.05 5.56
CA LYS A 29 -1.57 -17.45 6.90
C LYS A 29 -1.32 -16.22 7.75
N LEU A 30 -2.09 -16.07 8.83
CA LEU A 30 -1.88 -15.00 9.81
C LEU A 30 -0.85 -15.45 10.84
N ARG A 31 0.34 -14.86 10.78
CA ARG A 31 1.45 -15.15 11.68
C ARG A 31 2.37 -13.92 11.79
N PRO A 32 3.15 -13.78 12.88
CA PRO A 32 4.22 -12.81 12.92
C PRO A 32 5.20 -13.00 11.76
N THR A 33 5.63 -11.91 11.15
CA THR A 33 6.60 -11.88 10.04
C THR A 33 7.75 -10.95 10.39
N SER A 34 8.97 -11.28 9.94
CA SER A 34 10.14 -10.42 10.17
C SER A 34 10.02 -9.11 9.40
N ASP A 35 10.35 -8.00 10.07
CA ASP A 35 10.39 -6.67 9.46
C ASP A 35 11.35 -6.58 8.27
N PHE A 36 12.36 -7.46 8.23
CA PHE A 36 13.31 -7.56 7.12
C PHE A 36 12.63 -7.82 5.77
N LEU A 37 11.48 -8.51 5.76
CA LEU A 37 10.73 -8.77 4.51
C LEU A 37 10.13 -7.50 3.88
N PHE A 38 10.09 -6.39 4.63
CA PHE A 38 9.54 -5.12 4.20
C PHE A 38 10.63 -4.05 3.97
N GLN A 39 11.91 -4.42 4.13
CA GLN A 39 13.03 -3.52 3.86
C GLN A 39 13.37 -3.52 2.36
N LEU A 40 13.64 -2.33 1.82
CA LEU A 40 14.04 -2.19 0.42
C LEU A 40 15.49 -2.68 0.22
N PRO A 41 15.79 -3.37 -0.90
CA PRO A 41 17.16 -3.69 -1.28
C PRO A 41 18.03 -2.43 -1.43
N LEU A 42 19.35 -2.56 -1.20
CA LEU A 42 20.30 -1.44 -1.25
C LEU A 42 20.32 -0.69 -2.59
N ASN A 43 19.98 -1.38 -3.68
CA ASN A 43 19.98 -0.85 -5.04
C ASN A 43 18.55 -0.55 -5.55
N PHE A 44 17.56 -0.45 -4.66
CA PHE A 44 16.22 -0.07 -5.06
C PHE A 44 16.21 1.35 -5.64
N GLN A 45 15.79 1.46 -6.90
CA GLN A 45 15.58 2.72 -7.58
C GLN A 45 14.07 2.86 -7.85
N PRO A 46 13.40 3.86 -7.26
CA PRO A 46 12.01 4.16 -7.58
C PRO A 46 11.85 4.41 -9.10
N LEU A 47 10.82 3.83 -9.69
CA LEU A 47 10.47 4.07 -11.11
C LEU A 47 9.72 5.40 -11.31
N GLU A 48 9.16 5.94 -10.23
CA GLU A 48 8.45 7.22 -10.21
C GLU A 48 9.18 8.17 -9.27
N GLU A 49 9.34 9.42 -9.70
CA GLU A 49 9.69 10.51 -8.80
C GLU A 49 8.46 10.76 -7.94
N PHE A 50 8.46 10.25 -6.70
CA PHE A 50 7.47 10.66 -5.72
C PHE A 50 7.66 12.16 -5.50
N ASP A 51 6.73 12.95 -6.01
CA ASP A 51 6.73 14.41 -5.91
C ASP A 51 6.91 14.77 -4.42
N GLN A 52 8.12 15.20 -4.05
CA GLN A 52 8.38 15.70 -2.72
C GLN A 52 7.70 17.06 -2.66
N GLY A 53 6.43 17.03 -2.24
CA GLY A 53 5.62 18.20 -1.98
C GLY A 53 6.48 19.28 -1.34
N THR A 54 6.43 20.44 -1.97
CA THR A 54 7.08 21.68 -1.61
C THR A 54 6.74 22.10 -0.17
N ASP A 55 7.45 21.55 0.82
CA ASP A 55 7.56 22.14 2.16
C ASP A 55 8.52 23.34 2.13
N LYS A 56 8.31 24.28 1.21
CA LYS A 56 8.77 25.65 1.42
C LYS A 56 7.73 26.32 2.29
N LYS A 57 7.91 26.25 3.62
CA LYS A 57 7.35 27.23 4.54
C LYS A 57 7.66 28.62 4.00
N SER A 58 6.67 29.35 3.50
CA SER A 58 6.81 30.76 3.15
C SER A 58 6.93 31.59 4.43
N PRO A 59 8.05 32.27 4.72
CA PRO A 59 8.12 33.19 5.83
C PRO A 59 8.22 34.61 5.27
N HIS A 60 7.15 35.13 4.64
CA HIS A 60 6.90 36.57 4.53
C HIS A 60 5.62 36.85 3.74
N GLN A 61 4.53 37.04 4.47
CA GLN A 61 3.59 38.11 4.15
C GLN A 61 3.06 38.66 5.47
N ALA A 62 3.91 39.44 6.13
CA ALA A 62 3.50 40.42 7.10
C ALA A 62 4.21 41.71 6.70
N MET A 63 3.39 42.75 6.46
CA MET A 63 3.72 44.14 6.09
C MET A 63 3.89 44.41 4.60
#